data_AF-A0AAQ4EGH8-F1
#
_entry.id   AF-A0AAQ4EGH8-F1
#
_cell.length_a   1.000
_cell.length_b   1.000
_cell.length_c   1.000
_cell.angle_alpha   90.00
_cell.angle_beta   90.00
_cell.angle_gamma   90.00
#
_symmetry.space_group_name_H-M   'P 1'
#
loop_
_entity.id
_entity.type
_entity.pdbx_description
1 polymer ?
#
loop_
_entity_poly.entity_id
_entity_poly.type
_entity_poly.pdbx_seq_one_letter_code
_entity_poly.pdbx_strand_id
1 'polypeptide(L)'
;MEPTDVSVASELSLESSLSRTSREEEENQRQVTVVVCCLLLLLLILLLLTFAGLFIGTPDDDGDVTDTSKVDYSSRGPVGPIVVIGPSGPSGPTSTTITSSTATTTTEDSWHFSQDYALPVWTYLHYFLCPFWSEKQGFVSHRRTYGIAYFPYMFCHYAMYCCYRLDDNMELQPERPDVDLAPLNAVRRMAGFKVENYHLKVWLVVRGEDAVFHRLLENRNNERATFQTNALNWMRDNNYDGIRIWWTNAPDSLNRSFAELYNDTNDAFQQHESRTFGMLIPYGHYENAAYNTSKLAHRRAYHTIVMYPLYPRNLTNRARTTTYTIRELTVYSQKINQTDRPAFCHLIPFVALTYKINPADCSNLSATLYKIQPLQHGPPGPLTKTTGILSLPEVCDMVDSTWRQESITADGANLRPNYHFACKGEDVVAYTTGDDALDNVIALDAEYLEEVFGVMNPEYDDFPGICPSDFGPKGFPTVRSIFQVIIHG
;
A
#
# COMPACT_ATOMS: atom_id res chain seq x y z
N MET A 1 19.71 -80.60 -13.80
CA MET A 1 19.99 -80.24 -12.39
C MET A 1 19.62 -78.77 -12.26
N GLU A 2 18.39 -78.52 -11.84
CA GLU A 2 17.88 -77.18 -11.51
C GLU A 2 18.11 -76.92 -10.01
N PRO A 3 18.42 -75.70 -9.59
CA PRO A 3 18.22 -75.25 -8.22
C PRO A 3 16.89 -74.50 -8.10
N THR A 4 16.09 -74.89 -7.11
CA THR A 4 14.87 -74.22 -6.66
C THR A 4 15.19 -72.96 -5.84
N ASP A 5 14.66 -71.82 -6.26
CA ASP A 5 14.60 -70.58 -5.49
C ASP A 5 13.45 -70.61 -4.48
N VAL A 6 13.76 -70.35 -3.20
CA VAL A 6 12.81 -70.05 -2.14
C VAL A 6 13.37 -68.89 -1.32
N SER A 7 12.48 -67.99 -0.88
CA SER A 7 12.64 -67.00 0.20
C SER A 7 13.10 -65.58 -0.16
N VAL A 8 12.17 -64.74 -0.62
CA VAL A 8 12.25 -63.25 -0.50
C VAL A 8 10.95 -62.65 0.10
N ALA A 9 9.95 -63.48 0.45
CA ALA A 9 8.62 -62.98 0.82
C ALA A 9 8.42 -62.61 2.32
N SER A 10 9.39 -62.83 3.22
CA SER A 10 9.17 -62.60 4.66
C SER A 10 9.71 -61.27 5.20
N GLU A 11 10.60 -60.57 4.51
CA GLU A 11 11.18 -59.31 5.03
C GLU A 11 10.27 -58.09 4.81
N LEU A 12 9.50 -58.05 3.71
CA LEU A 12 8.57 -56.94 3.42
C LEU A 12 7.37 -56.83 4.37
N SER A 13 7.05 -57.90 5.12
CA SER A 13 5.95 -57.89 6.08
C SER A 13 6.32 -57.22 7.41
N LEU A 14 7.61 -57.15 7.76
CA LEU A 14 8.05 -56.64 9.06
C LEU A 14 8.22 -55.11 9.07
N GLU A 15 8.60 -54.51 7.93
CA GLU A 15 8.76 -53.06 7.84
C GLU A 15 7.42 -52.31 7.85
N SER A 16 6.33 -52.93 7.36
CA SER A 16 5.01 -52.29 7.35
C SER A 16 4.34 -52.25 8.75
N SER A 17 4.70 -53.17 9.65
CA SER A 17 4.16 -53.19 11.02
C SER A 17 4.83 -52.16 11.91
N LEU A 18 6.14 -51.95 11.77
CA LEU A 18 6.91 -50.91 12.48
C LEU A 18 6.50 -49.48 12.10
N SER A 19 6.12 -49.26 10.83
CA SER A 19 5.62 -47.96 10.38
C SER A 19 4.23 -47.62 10.92
N ARG A 20 3.41 -48.62 11.27
CA ARG A 20 2.07 -48.40 11.82
C ARG A 20 2.10 -48.00 13.29
N THR A 21 2.92 -48.65 14.10
CA THR A 21 3.03 -48.36 15.54
C THR A 21 3.58 -46.96 15.81
N SER A 22 4.55 -46.49 15.02
CA SER A 22 5.08 -45.12 15.15
C SER A 22 4.03 -44.03 14.86
N ARG A 23 3.05 -44.32 13.99
CA ARG A 23 2.03 -43.34 13.59
C ARG A 23 0.92 -43.23 14.64
N GLU A 24 0.58 -44.34 15.30
CA GLU A 24 -0.39 -44.37 16.41
C GLU A 24 0.15 -43.67 17.67
N GLU A 25 1.46 -43.77 17.96
CA GLU A 25 2.08 -43.03 19.07
C GLU A 25 2.05 -41.52 18.85
N GLU A 26 2.35 -41.06 17.63
CA GLU A 26 2.34 -39.64 17.30
C GLU A 26 0.93 -39.02 17.35
N GLU A 27 -0.08 -39.80 16.96
CA GLU A 27 -1.49 -39.39 17.02
C GLU A 27 -2.00 -39.31 18.47
N ASN A 28 -1.64 -40.28 19.32
CA ASN A 28 -1.95 -40.24 20.74
C ASN A 28 -1.26 -39.04 21.44
N GLN A 29 -0.02 -38.73 21.08
CA GLN A 29 0.71 -37.61 21.66
C GLN A 29 0.10 -36.25 21.27
N ARG A 30 -0.42 -36.13 20.04
CA ARG A 30 -1.20 -34.95 19.62
C ARG A 30 -2.50 -34.80 20.39
N GLN A 31 -3.25 -35.88 20.60
CA GLN A 31 -4.51 -35.83 21.36
C GLN A 31 -4.28 -35.40 22.82
N VAL A 32 -3.25 -35.91 23.48
CA VAL A 32 -2.88 -35.50 24.84
C VAL A 32 -2.52 -34.01 24.89
N THR A 33 -1.77 -33.51 23.91
CA THR A 33 -1.36 -32.09 23.85
C THR A 33 -2.57 -31.15 23.72
N VAL A 34 -3.56 -31.52 22.90
CA VAL A 34 -4.80 -30.74 22.74
C VAL A 34 -5.60 -30.69 24.04
N VAL A 35 -5.75 -31.83 24.73
CA VAL A 35 -6.48 -31.89 26.01
C VAL A 35 -5.80 -31.03 27.09
N VAL A 36 -4.47 -31.08 27.18
CA VAL A 36 -3.70 -30.25 28.13
C VAL A 36 -3.86 -28.76 27.82
N CYS A 37 -3.79 -28.36 26.55
CA CYS A 37 -4.00 -26.96 26.15
C CYS A 37 -5.42 -26.47 26.48
N CYS A 38 -6.44 -27.29 26.22
CA CYS A 38 -7.82 -26.97 26.58
C CYS A 38 -8.01 -26.80 28.10
N LEU A 39 -7.40 -27.67 28.91
CA LEU A 39 -7.45 -27.57 30.37
C LEU A 39 -6.77 -26.31 30.89
N LEU A 40 -5.60 -25.95 30.34
CA LEU A 40 -4.88 -24.72 30.71
C LEU A 40 -5.66 -23.46 30.33
N LEU A 41 -6.29 -23.44 29.16
CA LEU A 41 -7.15 -22.32 28.74
C LEU A 41 -8.36 -22.16 29.67
N LEU A 42 -8.98 -23.26 30.07
CA LEU A 42 -10.15 -23.26 30.96
C LEU A 42 -9.77 -22.78 32.38
N LEU A 43 -8.57 -23.16 32.85
CA LEU A 43 -7.99 -22.65 34.10
C LEU A 43 -7.71 -21.14 34.04
N LEU A 44 -7.20 -20.64 32.92
CA LEU A 44 -6.95 -19.21 32.70
C LEU A 44 -8.25 -18.41 32.73
N ILE A 45 -9.32 -18.91 32.09
CA ILE A 45 -10.65 -18.30 32.10
C ILE A 45 -11.22 -18.24 33.51
N LEU A 46 -11.10 -19.32 34.29
CA LEU A 46 -11.54 -19.35 35.70
C LEU A 46 -10.77 -18.35 36.58
N LEU A 47 -9.46 -18.17 36.32
CA LEU A 47 -8.64 -17.16 36.98
C LEU A 47 -9.11 -15.74 36.63
N LEU A 48 -9.37 -15.47 35.35
CA LEU A 48 -9.86 -14.15 34.92
C LEU A 48 -11.24 -13.83 35.51
N LEU A 49 -12.14 -14.80 35.58
CA LEU A 49 -13.47 -14.63 36.19
C LEU A 49 -13.40 -14.40 37.71
N THR A 50 -12.46 -15.04 38.41
CA THR A 50 -12.25 -14.80 39.84
C THR A 50 -11.65 -13.42 40.12
N PHE A 51 -10.74 -12.93 39.27
CA PHE A 51 -10.24 -11.55 39.34
C PHE A 51 -11.32 -10.50 39.01
N ALA A 52 -12.21 -10.77 38.05
CA ALA A 52 -13.32 -9.86 37.72
C ALA A 52 -14.37 -9.79 38.84
N GLY A 53 -14.63 -10.89 39.56
CA GLY A 53 -15.58 -10.93 40.67
C GLY A 53 -15.13 -10.18 41.92
N LEU A 54 -13.83 -9.89 42.07
CA LEU A 54 -13.26 -9.15 43.20
C LEU A 54 -13.38 -7.61 43.07
N PHE A 55 -13.86 -7.10 41.94
CA PHE A 55 -13.95 -5.66 41.65
C PHE A 55 -15.38 -5.09 41.62
N ILE A 56 -16.40 -5.86 42.05
CA ILE A 56 -17.75 -5.30 42.23
C ILE A 56 -17.77 -4.55 43.57
N GLY A 57 -17.21 -3.35 43.58
CA GLY A 57 -17.46 -2.33 44.60
C GLY A 57 -18.89 -1.84 44.48
N THR A 58 -19.58 -1.75 45.61
CA THR A 58 -20.91 -1.14 45.73
C THR A 58 -20.88 0.31 45.24
N PRO A 59 -21.89 0.79 44.50
CA PRO A 59 -21.96 2.19 44.11
C PRO A 59 -22.34 3.01 45.34
N ASP A 60 -21.42 3.87 45.79
CA ASP A 60 -21.73 4.97 46.69
C ASP A 60 -22.37 6.11 45.88
N ASP A 61 -23.42 6.64 46.50
CA ASP A 61 -24.27 7.76 46.09
C ASP A 61 -23.52 9.10 46.16
N ASP A 62 -24.13 10.11 45.55
CA ASP A 62 -23.87 11.56 45.64
C ASP A 62 -22.88 12.23 44.66
N GLY A 63 -23.37 13.33 44.07
CA GLY A 63 -22.55 14.55 43.98
C GLY A 63 -22.48 15.26 42.64
N ASP A 64 -23.55 15.97 42.29
CA ASP A 64 -23.62 17.04 41.30
C ASP A 64 -22.61 18.17 41.60
N VAL A 65 -21.64 18.45 40.71
CA VAL A 65 -20.98 19.77 40.57
C VAL A 65 -20.48 19.99 39.15
N THR A 66 -21.00 21.06 38.55
CA THR A 66 -20.55 21.71 37.32
C THR A 66 -19.38 22.65 37.61
N ASP A 67 -18.21 22.47 36.97
CA ASP A 67 -17.35 23.59 36.54
C ASP A 67 -16.21 23.11 35.63
N THR A 68 -16.16 23.57 34.39
CA THR A 68 -15.00 23.38 33.50
C THR A 68 -14.40 24.74 33.18
N SER A 69 -13.39 25.10 33.97
CA SER A 69 -12.52 26.23 33.70
C SER A 69 -11.51 25.85 32.59
N LYS A 70 -11.46 26.71 31.57
CA LYS A 70 -10.46 26.71 30.51
C LYS A 70 -9.06 26.91 31.09
N VAL A 71 -8.13 26.03 30.73
CA VAL A 71 -6.70 26.23 30.97
C VAL A 71 -6.05 26.74 29.68
N ASP A 72 -5.70 28.01 29.67
CA ASP A 72 -4.86 28.64 28.65
C ASP A 72 -3.39 28.21 28.86
N TYR A 73 -2.80 27.57 27.86
CA TYR A 73 -1.35 27.44 27.73
C TYR A 73 -0.85 28.31 26.57
N SER A 74 -0.54 29.57 26.87
CA SER A 74 0.28 30.42 26.00
C SER A 74 1.49 30.93 26.78
N SER A 75 2.66 30.36 26.52
CA SER A 75 3.96 31.03 26.74
C SER A 75 5.12 30.21 26.16
N ARG A 76 5.44 30.46 24.90
CA ARG A 76 6.82 30.36 24.42
C ARG A 76 7.16 31.65 23.69
N GLY A 77 8.11 32.38 24.27
CA GLY A 77 8.60 33.66 23.76
C GLY A 77 9.40 33.50 22.46
N PRO A 78 9.67 34.61 21.76
CA PRO A 78 10.34 34.59 20.48
C PRO A 78 11.84 34.28 20.62
N VAL A 79 12.31 33.33 19.81
CA VAL A 79 13.74 33.09 19.60
C VAL A 79 14.27 34.19 18.67
N GLY A 80 15.24 34.96 19.16
CA GLY A 80 15.89 36.04 18.40
C GLY A 80 16.76 35.53 17.24
N PRO A 81 17.12 36.40 16.28
CA PRO A 81 17.85 36.00 15.09
C PRO A 81 19.32 35.68 15.39
N ILE A 82 19.79 34.59 14.78
CA ILE A 82 21.21 34.19 14.78
C ILE A 82 21.97 35.11 13.81
N VAL A 83 22.92 35.87 14.35
CA VAL A 83 23.87 36.68 13.58
C VAL A 83 25.04 35.78 13.15
N VAL A 84 25.18 35.56 11.84
CA VAL A 84 26.37 34.91 11.26
C VAL A 84 27.40 36.00 10.95
N ILE A 85 28.52 36.00 11.67
CA ILE A 85 29.68 36.87 11.41
C ILE A 85 30.62 36.13 10.45
N GLY A 86 30.74 36.63 9.21
CA GLY A 86 31.78 36.22 8.26
C GLY A 86 32.97 37.19 8.29
N PRO A 87 34.21 36.74 8.01
CA PRO A 87 35.40 37.58 8.08
C PRO A 87 35.52 38.54 6.90
N SER A 88 36.02 39.73 7.22
CA SER A 88 36.20 40.91 6.39
C SER A 88 37.36 40.81 5.40
N GLY A 89 37.12 41.27 4.18
CA GLY A 89 38.14 41.56 3.16
C GLY A 89 37.81 42.90 2.45
N PRO A 90 38.79 43.75 2.13
CA PRO A 90 38.54 45.14 1.73
C PRO A 90 38.52 45.33 0.21
N SER A 91 37.58 46.14 -0.31
CA SER A 91 37.83 47.24 -1.28
C SER A 91 36.57 47.66 -2.07
N GLY A 92 36.36 48.98 -2.19
CA GLY A 92 35.66 49.62 -3.32
C GLY A 92 34.24 50.18 -3.06
N PRO A 93 34.02 51.51 -3.16
CA PRO A 93 32.69 52.09 -3.04
C PRO A 93 32.02 52.20 -4.41
N THR A 94 30.88 51.53 -4.58
CA THR A 94 29.89 51.91 -5.60
C THR A 94 28.52 51.83 -4.95
N SER A 95 27.96 53.02 -4.71
CA SER A 95 26.63 53.22 -4.13
C SER A 95 25.57 52.89 -5.18
N THR A 96 24.98 51.70 -5.07
CA THR A 96 23.76 51.35 -5.81
C THR A 96 22.65 51.13 -4.79
N THR A 97 21.70 52.07 -4.74
CA THR A 97 20.51 51.99 -3.90
C THR A 97 19.62 50.87 -4.42
N ILE A 98 19.71 49.69 -3.80
CA ILE A 98 18.78 48.58 -4.02
C ILE A 98 17.66 48.75 -2.99
N THR A 99 16.47 49.16 -3.46
CA THR A 99 15.23 49.06 -2.69
C THR A 99 14.91 47.57 -2.48
N SER A 100 15.17 47.08 -1.27
CA SER A 100 14.73 45.76 -0.81
C SER A 100 13.21 45.77 -0.67
N SER A 101 12.50 45.17 -1.63
CA SER A 101 11.13 44.75 -1.39
C SER A 101 11.16 43.59 -0.41
N THR A 102 10.70 43.82 0.81
CA THR A 102 10.39 42.77 1.78
C THR A 102 9.41 41.80 1.14
N ALA A 103 9.91 40.66 0.69
CA ALA A 103 9.08 39.52 0.35
C ALA A 103 8.37 39.11 1.64
N THR A 104 7.06 39.33 1.69
CA THR A 104 6.18 38.76 2.70
C THR A 104 6.33 37.25 2.60
N THR A 105 7.08 36.66 3.53
CA THR A 105 6.99 35.24 3.84
C THR A 105 5.54 34.98 4.22
N THR A 106 4.76 34.50 3.26
CA THR A 106 3.50 33.81 3.55
C THR A 106 3.87 32.71 4.52
N THR A 107 3.40 32.82 5.75
CA THR A 107 3.38 31.71 6.69
C THR A 107 2.82 30.52 5.93
N GLU A 108 3.65 29.50 5.70
CA GLU A 108 3.13 28.19 5.32
C GLU A 108 2.10 27.87 6.39
N ASP A 109 0.82 27.87 6.01
CA ASP A 109 -0.24 27.27 6.80
C ASP A 109 0.15 25.79 6.91
N SER A 110 0.98 25.49 7.90
CA SER A 110 1.28 24.15 8.33
C SER A 110 -0.07 23.59 8.72
N TRP A 111 -0.60 22.71 7.87
CA TRP A 111 -1.70 21.84 8.21
C TRP A 111 -1.20 20.96 9.35
N HIS A 112 -1.19 21.50 10.55
CA HIS A 112 -1.17 20.72 11.76
C HIS A 112 -2.50 19.98 11.72
N PHE A 113 -2.46 18.77 11.15
CA PHE A 113 -3.46 17.76 11.49
C PHE A 113 -3.54 17.76 13.00
N SER A 114 -4.66 18.28 13.52
CA SER A 114 -4.81 18.31 14.96
C SER A 114 -4.72 16.86 15.44
N GLN A 115 -3.98 16.66 16.53
CA GLN A 115 -3.81 15.36 17.18
C GLN A 115 -5.14 14.79 17.73
N ASP A 116 -6.29 15.38 17.41
CA ASP A 116 -7.60 15.01 17.91
C ASP A 116 -8.13 13.70 17.31
N TYR A 117 -7.44 13.14 16.29
CA TYR A 117 -7.66 11.79 15.82
C TYR A 117 -6.77 10.78 16.56
N ALA A 118 -6.83 10.81 17.90
CA ALA A 118 -6.29 9.70 18.70
C ALA A 118 -7.18 8.47 18.45
N LEU A 119 -6.77 7.61 17.53
CA LEU A 119 -7.50 6.40 17.17
C LEU A 119 -7.52 5.44 18.37
N PRO A 120 -8.70 4.91 18.77
CA PRO A 120 -8.77 3.92 19.82
C PRO A 120 -7.98 2.67 19.43
N VAL A 121 -7.17 2.15 20.36
CA VAL A 121 -6.16 1.09 20.17
C VAL A 121 -6.78 -0.31 19.91
N TRP A 122 -8.09 -0.44 19.70
CA TRP A 122 -8.76 -1.73 19.69
C TRP A 122 -9.24 -2.14 18.30
N THR A 123 -8.63 -3.23 17.81
CA THR A 123 -9.01 -4.09 16.67
C THR A 123 -9.11 -3.42 15.31
N TYR A 124 -7.97 -3.08 14.70
CA TYR A 124 -7.92 -2.92 13.25
C TYR A 124 -8.21 -4.28 12.61
N LEU A 125 -9.37 -4.40 11.96
CA LEU A 125 -9.69 -5.55 11.11
C LEU A 125 -8.92 -5.49 9.78
N HIS A 126 -8.55 -4.28 9.35
CA HIS A 126 -7.87 -4.03 8.10
C HIS A 126 -6.65 -3.12 8.28
N TYR A 127 -5.71 -3.24 7.36
CA TYR A 127 -4.54 -2.38 7.26
C TYR A 127 -4.61 -1.55 5.97
N PHE A 128 -3.91 -0.41 5.98
CA PHE A 128 -3.91 0.52 4.87
C PHE A 128 -2.51 0.87 4.36
N LEU A 129 -2.30 0.72 3.07
CA LEU A 129 -1.02 0.88 2.39
C LEU A 129 -0.97 2.14 1.51
N CYS A 130 0.05 2.96 1.70
CA CYS A 130 0.27 4.18 0.93
C CYS A 130 1.67 4.18 0.27
N PRO A 131 1.77 4.20 -1.06
CA PRO A 131 3.04 4.37 -1.75
C PRO A 131 3.43 5.84 -1.86
N PHE A 132 4.72 6.12 -1.73
CA PHE A 132 5.37 7.36 -2.12
C PHE A 132 6.31 7.08 -3.28
N TRP A 133 6.07 7.73 -4.41
CA TRP A 133 6.91 7.62 -5.60
C TRP A 133 7.87 8.81 -5.65
N SER A 134 9.17 8.59 -5.43
CA SER A 134 10.20 9.64 -5.43
C SER A 134 10.30 10.33 -6.80
N GLU A 135 9.95 9.64 -7.89
CA GLU A 135 9.79 10.23 -9.23
C GLU A 135 8.72 11.34 -9.29
N LYS A 136 7.76 11.34 -8.36
CA LYS A 136 6.67 12.32 -8.24
C LYS A 136 6.98 13.43 -7.25
N GLN A 137 8.15 13.42 -6.61
CA GLN A 137 8.64 14.55 -5.86
C GLN A 137 8.67 15.79 -6.76
N GLY A 138 8.00 16.86 -6.35
CA GLY A 138 7.88 18.07 -7.16
C GLY A 138 6.59 18.16 -7.98
N PHE A 139 5.65 17.22 -7.86
CA PHE A 139 4.36 17.31 -8.54
C PHE A 139 3.57 18.52 -8.04
N VAL A 140 3.31 19.50 -8.90
CA VAL A 140 2.67 20.77 -8.52
C VAL A 140 1.18 20.71 -8.82
N SER A 141 0.34 20.98 -7.83
CA SER A 141 -1.10 21.23 -8.01
C SER A 141 -1.49 22.49 -7.24
N HIS A 142 -2.13 23.44 -7.93
CA HIS A 142 -2.66 24.68 -7.33
C HIS A 142 -1.69 25.40 -6.38
N ARG A 143 -0.46 25.65 -6.87
CA ARG A 143 0.65 26.30 -6.14
C ARG A 143 1.22 25.51 -4.96
N ARG A 144 0.73 24.30 -4.69
CA ARG A 144 1.34 23.38 -3.74
C ARG A 144 2.15 22.33 -4.47
N THR A 145 3.25 21.92 -3.86
CA THR A 145 4.17 20.94 -4.43
C THR A 145 4.12 19.69 -3.59
N TYR A 146 3.57 18.61 -4.16
CA TYR A 146 3.63 17.29 -3.54
C TYR A 146 5.09 16.84 -3.40
N GLY A 147 5.37 16.26 -2.26
CA GLY A 147 6.66 15.70 -1.94
C GLY A 147 6.58 14.98 -0.61
N ILE A 148 7.73 14.54 -0.10
CA ILE A 148 7.77 13.76 1.15
C ILE A 148 7.07 14.48 2.32
N ALA A 149 7.13 15.82 2.37
CA ALA A 149 6.45 16.61 3.42
C ALA A 149 4.91 16.60 3.32
N TYR A 150 4.35 16.30 2.15
CA TYR A 150 2.90 16.16 1.94
C TYR A 150 2.46 14.70 1.91
N PHE A 151 3.35 13.73 2.14
CA PHE A 151 2.97 12.32 2.13
C PHE A 151 1.95 12.02 3.24
N PRO A 152 0.81 11.36 2.95
CA PRO A 152 -0.30 11.19 3.90
C PRO A 152 -0.07 10.11 4.98
N TYR A 153 1.11 10.05 5.62
CA TYR A 153 1.51 8.96 6.54
C TYR A 153 0.56 8.74 7.73
N MET A 154 -0.18 9.76 8.17
CA MET A 154 -1.15 9.65 9.26
C MET A 154 -2.34 8.76 8.91
N PHE A 155 -2.62 8.58 7.62
CA PHE A 155 -3.70 7.71 7.14
C PHE A 155 -3.23 6.31 6.79
N CYS A 156 -1.99 5.94 7.12
CA CYS A 156 -1.37 4.71 6.63
C CYS A 156 -0.91 3.83 7.80
N HIS A 157 -1.16 2.53 7.68
CA HIS A 157 -0.52 1.51 8.51
C HIS A 157 0.82 1.08 7.90
N TYR A 158 0.88 1.10 6.58
CA TYR A 158 2.06 0.77 5.80
C TYR A 158 2.39 1.91 4.84
N ALA A 159 3.64 2.36 4.83
CA ALA A 159 4.16 3.28 3.82
C ALA A 159 5.18 2.56 2.94
N MET A 160 5.02 2.64 1.62
CA MET A 160 6.01 2.14 0.66
C MET A 160 6.79 3.29 0.06
N TYR A 161 8.09 3.35 0.32
CA TYR A 161 8.98 4.25 -0.38
C TYR A 161 9.44 3.61 -1.69
N CYS A 162 9.16 4.25 -2.82
CA CYS A 162 9.72 3.86 -4.10
C CYS A 162 10.53 5.03 -4.70
N CYS A 163 11.65 4.84 -5.36
CA CYS A 163 12.26 3.54 -5.67
C CYS A 163 13.77 3.56 -5.42
N TYR A 164 14.27 2.40 -5.00
CA TYR A 164 15.68 2.05 -5.11
C TYR A 164 15.84 1.02 -6.22
N ARG A 165 17.05 0.90 -6.74
CA ARG A 165 17.44 -0.14 -7.69
C ARG A 165 18.46 -1.10 -7.07
N LEU A 166 18.41 -2.35 -7.49
CA LEU A 166 19.45 -3.34 -7.20
C LEU A 166 20.53 -3.27 -8.29
N ASP A 167 21.79 -3.13 -7.89
CA ASP A 167 22.93 -3.08 -8.81
C ASP A 167 23.62 -4.44 -9.02
N ASP A 168 24.73 -4.45 -9.77
CA ASP A 168 25.46 -5.66 -10.08
C ASP A 168 26.12 -6.35 -8.88
N ASN A 169 26.35 -5.61 -7.79
CA ASN A 169 26.94 -6.11 -6.55
C ASN A 169 25.88 -6.55 -5.53
N MET A 170 24.60 -6.60 -5.94
CA MET A 170 23.47 -6.84 -5.05
C MET A 170 23.34 -5.77 -3.95
N GLU A 171 23.76 -4.54 -4.24
CA GLU A 171 23.60 -3.39 -3.35
C GLU A 171 22.38 -2.55 -3.73
N LEU A 172 21.75 -1.95 -2.72
CA LEU A 172 20.59 -1.08 -2.90
C LEU A 172 21.06 0.35 -3.18
N GLN A 173 20.77 0.84 -4.40
CA GLN A 173 21.16 2.17 -4.87
C GLN A 173 19.94 3.08 -5.03
N PRO A 174 20.04 4.38 -4.68
CA PRO A 174 18.96 5.34 -4.93
C PRO A 174 18.70 5.51 -6.43
N GLU A 175 17.43 5.54 -6.84
CA GLU A 175 17.06 5.91 -8.22
C GLU A 175 17.05 7.43 -8.43
N ARG A 176 16.77 8.20 -7.37
CA ARG A 176 16.72 9.66 -7.37
C ARG A 176 17.60 10.21 -6.25
N PRO A 177 18.94 10.19 -6.40
CA PRO A 177 19.84 10.68 -5.35
C PRO A 177 19.54 12.10 -4.86
N ASP A 178 19.00 12.96 -5.73
CA ASP A 178 18.57 14.34 -5.42
C ASP A 178 17.38 14.41 -4.45
N VAL A 179 16.56 13.36 -4.40
CA VAL A 179 15.38 13.23 -3.52
C VAL A 179 15.66 12.29 -2.35
N ASP A 180 16.22 11.13 -2.66
CA ASP A 180 16.45 10.01 -1.75
C ASP A 180 17.49 10.38 -0.68
N LEU A 181 18.53 11.12 -1.08
CA LEU A 181 19.63 11.56 -0.22
C LEU A 181 19.56 13.07 0.07
N ALA A 182 20.58 13.60 0.73
CA ALA A 182 20.65 15.04 1.02
C ALA A 182 20.57 15.89 -0.27
N PRO A 183 19.83 17.01 -0.26
CA PRO A 183 19.30 17.70 0.93
C PRO A 183 17.90 17.24 1.37
N LEU A 184 17.11 16.60 0.51
CA LEU A 184 15.73 16.23 0.83
C LEU A 184 15.67 15.05 1.80
N ASN A 185 16.55 14.06 1.63
CA ASN A 185 16.73 12.92 2.51
C ASN A 185 15.40 12.18 2.75
N ALA A 186 14.62 12.01 1.67
CA ALA A 186 13.24 11.54 1.73
C ALA A 186 13.14 10.12 2.31
N VAL A 187 14.16 9.28 2.11
CA VAL A 187 14.28 7.94 2.71
C VAL A 187 14.27 8.00 4.23
N ARG A 188 15.15 8.80 4.83
CA ARG A 188 15.20 8.93 6.30
C ARG A 188 13.96 9.66 6.84
N ARG A 189 13.41 10.64 6.10
CA ARG A 189 12.17 11.32 6.50
C ARG A 189 11.00 10.35 6.54
N MET A 190 10.89 9.45 5.56
CA MET A 190 9.84 8.42 5.54
C MET A 190 9.89 7.53 6.78
N ALA A 191 11.07 7.01 7.13
CA ALA A 191 11.24 6.24 8.37
C ALA A 191 10.99 7.10 9.63
N GLY A 192 11.28 8.40 9.56
CA GLY A 192 11.05 9.38 10.63
C GLY A 192 9.57 9.58 10.97
N PHE A 193 8.64 9.35 10.03
CA PHE A 193 7.20 9.44 10.30
C PHE A 193 6.73 8.46 11.38
N LYS A 194 7.50 7.41 11.67
CA LYS A 194 7.22 6.49 12.78
C LYS A 194 7.25 7.14 14.16
N VAL A 195 7.89 8.31 14.31
CA VAL A 195 7.88 9.08 15.55
C VAL A 195 6.49 9.67 15.83
N GLU A 196 5.77 10.05 14.77
CA GLU A 196 4.46 10.69 14.85
C GLU A 196 3.31 9.70 14.67
N ASN A 197 3.55 8.63 13.91
CA ASN A 197 2.65 7.48 13.76
C ASN A 197 3.41 6.19 14.12
N TYR A 198 3.39 5.80 15.39
CA TYR A 198 4.16 4.65 15.91
C TYR A 198 3.69 3.29 15.40
N HIS A 199 2.49 3.21 14.82
CA HIS A 199 1.97 2.01 14.17
C HIS A 199 2.45 1.88 12.72
N LEU A 200 2.98 2.95 12.14
CA LEU A 200 3.44 2.96 10.76
C LEU A 200 4.61 1.98 10.58
N LYS A 201 4.48 1.10 9.59
CA LYS A 201 5.56 0.28 9.07
C LYS A 201 6.00 0.83 7.71
N VAL A 202 7.30 0.92 7.50
CA VAL A 202 7.86 1.52 6.29
C VAL A 202 8.61 0.47 5.48
N TRP A 203 8.26 0.33 4.21
CA TRP A 203 8.90 -0.61 3.28
C TRP A 203 9.61 0.12 2.15
N LEU A 204 10.71 -0.46 1.70
CA LEU A 204 11.43 -0.01 0.51
C LEU A 204 10.98 -0.84 -0.69
N VAL A 205 10.59 -0.20 -1.78
CA VAL A 205 10.37 -0.86 -3.06
C VAL A 205 11.68 -0.85 -3.86
N VAL A 206 12.11 -2.03 -4.27
CA VAL A 206 13.33 -2.26 -5.04
C VAL A 206 12.98 -2.70 -6.45
N ARG A 207 13.40 -1.92 -7.43
CA ARG A 207 13.38 -2.26 -8.86
C ARG A 207 14.76 -2.80 -9.27
N GLY A 208 14.86 -3.30 -10.48
CA GLY A 208 16.11 -3.82 -11.02
C GLY A 208 15.96 -4.13 -12.50
N GLU A 209 17.08 -4.16 -13.20
CA GLU A 209 17.12 -4.69 -14.56
C GLU A 209 16.87 -6.21 -14.52
N ASP A 210 16.23 -6.73 -15.57
CA ASP A 210 15.91 -8.15 -15.65
C ASP A 210 17.16 -9.02 -15.44
N ALA A 211 18.30 -8.63 -16.02
CA ALA A 211 19.57 -9.33 -15.85
C ALA A 211 20.00 -9.47 -14.38
N VAL A 212 19.83 -8.43 -13.56
CA VAL A 212 20.20 -8.45 -12.14
C VAL A 212 19.31 -9.42 -11.36
N PHE A 213 17.99 -9.36 -11.57
CA PHE A 213 17.06 -10.30 -10.94
C PHE A 213 17.23 -11.74 -11.42
N HIS A 214 17.59 -11.94 -12.69
CA HIS A 214 17.95 -13.25 -13.22
C HIS A 214 19.13 -13.85 -12.46
N ARG A 215 20.23 -13.09 -12.25
CA ARG A 215 21.37 -13.62 -11.52
C ARG A 215 21.03 -13.93 -10.05
N LEU A 216 20.23 -13.07 -9.41
CA LEU A 216 19.69 -13.32 -8.06
C LEU A 216 18.91 -14.64 -7.98
N LEU A 217 18.20 -15.03 -9.05
CA LEU A 217 17.49 -16.29 -9.13
C LEU A 217 18.39 -17.49 -9.46
N GLU A 218 19.36 -17.34 -10.37
CA GLU A 218 20.19 -18.42 -10.92
C GLU A 218 21.38 -18.76 -10.01
N ASN A 219 22.05 -17.77 -9.43
CA ASN A 219 23.24 -17.93 -8.61
C ASN A 219 22.90 -18.08 -7.12
N ARG A 220 22.24 -19.20 -6.82
CA ARG A 220 21.42 -19.41 -5.61
C ARG A 220 22.07 -19.08 -4.28
N ASN A 221 23.38 -19.31 -4.11
CA ASN A 221 23.97 -19.24 -2.77
C ASN A 221 24.72 -17.94 -2.51
N ASN A 222 25.55 -17.48 -3.44
CA ASN A 222 26.40 -16.31 -3.17
C ASN A 222 25.65 -14.99 -3.36
N GLU A 223 24.92 -14.83 -4.47
CA GLU A 223 24.25 -13.55 -4.75
C GLU A 223 23.00 -13.35 -3.88
N ARG A 224 22.22 -14.41 -3.61
CA ARG A 224 21.08 -14.32 -2.68
C ARG A 224 21.53 -13.96 -1.27
N ALA A 225 22.56 -14.62 -0.75
CA ALA A 225 23.09 -14.30 0.58
C ALA A 225 23.69 -12.89 0.63
N THR A 226 24.36 -12.45 -0.44
CA THR A 226 24.90 -11.08 -0.55
C THR A 226 23.77 -10.06 -0.55
N PHE A 227 22.74 -10.26 -1.39
CA PHE A 227 21.54 -9.42 -1.40
C PHE A 227 20.88 -9.36 -0.03
N GLN A 228 20.62 -10.51 0.60
CA GLN A 228 19.99 -10.59 1.92
C GLN A 228 20.78 -9.82 2.97
N THR A 229 22.11 -10.00 2.99
CA THR A 229 23.01 -9.30 3.93
C THR A 229 22.99 -7.80 3.69
N ASN A 230 23.13 -7.36 2.45
CA ASN A 230 23.14 -5.94 2.08
C ASN A 230 21.81 -5.28 2.39
N ALA A 231 20.70 -5.95 2.06
CA ALA A 231 19.35 -5.48 2.32
C ALA A 231 19.05 -5.34 3.82
N LEU A 232 19.42 -6.34 4.63
CA LEU A 232 19.26 -6.30 6.08
C LEU A 232 20.08 -5.17 6.72
N ASN A 233 21.34 -5.01 6.31
CA ASN A 233 22.18 -3.90 6.76
C ASN A 233 21.56 -2.55 6.39
N TRP A 234 21.13 -2.39 5.13
CA TRP A 234 20.49 -1.15 4.68
C TRP A 234 19.21 -0.84 5.46
N MET A 235 18.36 -1.83 5.71
CA MET A 235 17.11 -1.65 6.46
C MET A 235 17.38 -1.26 7.91
N ARG A 236 18.37 -1.88 8.57
CA ARG A 236 18.80 -1.50 9.92
C ARG A 236 19.28 -0.06 9.95
N ASP A 237 20.17 0.31 9.02
CA ASP A 237 20.83 1.62 9.01
C ASP A 237 19.86 2.76 8.65
N ASN A 238 18.76 2.46 7.94
CA ASN A 238 17.73 3.44 7.56
C ASN A 238 16.41 3.30 8.35
N ASN A 239 16.33 2.34 9.30
CA ASN A 239 15.14 2.04 10.08
C ASN A 239 13.89 1.67 9.24
N TYR A 240 14.05 0.77 8.26
CA TYR A 240 12.95 0.26 7.42
C TYR A 240 12.48 -1.12 7.87
N ASP A 241 11.18 -1.37 7.85
CA ASP A 241 10.52 -2.59 8.36
C ASP A 241 10.44 -3.71 7.31
N GLY A 242 10.82 -3.44 6.06
CA GLY A 242 10.82 -4.45 5.02
C GLY A 242 11.19 -3.95 3.64
N ILE A 243 11.28 -4.90 2.70
CA ILE A 243 11.52 -4.66 1.28
C ILE A 243 10.43 -5.33 0.45
N ARG A 244 10.09 -4.71 -0.68
CA ARG A 244 9.25 -5.28 -1.71
C ARG A 244 9.99 -5.25 -3.05
N ILE A 245 10.14 -6.40 -3.70
CA ILE A 245 10.71 -6.45 -5.05
C ILE A 245 9.61 -6.13 -6.05
N TRP A 246 9.87 -5.17 -6.93
CA TRP A 246 9.03 -4.87 -8.07
C TRP A 246 9.74 -5.29 -9.36
N TRP A 247 9.47 -6.52 -9.78
CA TRP A 247 9.96 -7.07 -11.04
C TRP A 247 8.78 -7.25 -11.98
N THR A 248 8.71 -6.49 -13.07
CA THR A 248 7.54 -6.44 -13.96
C THR A 248 7.55 -7.52 -15.04
N ASN A 249 8.72 -8.06 -15.38
CA ASN A 249 8.93 -8.91 -16.56
C ASN A 249 9.53 -10.28 -16.18
N ALA A 250 9.13 -10.86 -15.05
CA ALA A 250 9.63 -12.17 -14.65
C ALA A 250 9.21 -13.23 -15.71
N PRO A 251 10.16 -13.96 -16.33
CA PRO A 251 9.81 -14.94 -17.35
C PRO A 251 9.25 -16.22 -16.72
N ASP A 252 8.25 -16.81 -17.38
CA ASP A 252 7.53 -18.01 -16.94
C ASP A 252 8.44 -19.17 -16.52
N SER A 253 9.60 -19.29 -17.18
CA SER A 253 10.60 -20.34 -16.94
C SER A 253 11.21 -20.31 -15.54
N LEU A 254 11.11 -19.19 -14.81
CA LEU A 254 11.76 -18.99 -13.51
C LEU A 254 10.85 -19.23 -12.30
N ASN A 255 9.63 -19.74 -12.51
CA ASN A 255 8.63 -19.87 -11.46
C ASN A 255 9.11 -20.53 -10.16
N ARG A 256 9.89 -21.60 -10.27
CA ARG A 256 10.41 -22.34 -9.13
C ARG A 256 11.50 -21.55 -8.43
N SER A 257 12.46 -21.03 -9.19
CA SER A 257 13.56 -20.22 -8.64
C SER A 257 13.02 -18.98 -7.93
N PHE A 258 11.95 -18.39 -8.46
CA PHE A 258 11.32 -17.21 -7.90
C PHE A 258 10.67 -17.49 -6.53
N ALA A 259 9.84 -18.55 -6.43
CA ALA A 259 9.26 -18.96 -5.15
C ALA A 259 10.32 -19.36 -4.11
N GLU A 260 11.41 -19.98 -4.54
CA GLU A 260 12.56 -20.29 -3.67
C GLU A 260 13.23 -19.00 -3.16
N LEU A 261 13.54 -18.03 -4.03
CA LEU A 261 14.09 -16.73 -3.61
C LEU A 261 13.19 -16.05 -2.56
N TYR A 262 11.88 -16.02 -2.81
CA TYR A 262 10.93 -15.42 -1.89
C TYR A 262 10.95 -16.09 -0.52
N ASN A 263 10.87 -17.41 -0.47
CA ASN A 263 10.87 -18.16 0.78
C ASN A 263 12.18 -18.01 1.54
N ASP A 264 13.32 -18.20 0.86
CA ASP A 264 14.64 -18.10 1.48
C ASP A 264 14.89 -16.71 2.06
N THR A 265 14.53 -15.67 1.30
CA THR A 265 14.71 -14.27 1.71
C THR A 265 13.76 -13.87 2.82
N ASN A 266 12.49 -14.29 2.75
CA ASN A 266 11.54 -14.03 3.81
C ASN A 266 11.94 -14.74 5.11
N ASP A 267 12.41 -15.99 5.06
CA ASP A 267 12.90 -16.71 6.23
C ASP A 267 14.12 -16.00 6.85
N ALA A 268 15.08 -15.56 6.03
CA ALA A 268 16.21 -14.77 6.49
C ALA A 268 15.75 -13.45 7.15
N PHE A 269 14.80 -12.73 6.54
CA PHE A 269 14.32 -11.44 7.06
C PHE A 269 13.53 -11.60 8.35
N GLN A 270 12.71 -12.65 8.48
CA GLN A 270 11.95 -12.90 9.70
C GLN A 270 12.85 -13.30 10.88
N GLN A 271 13.93 -14.03 10.62
CA GLN A 271 14.94 -14.38 11.63
C GLN A 271 15.71 -13.16 12.14
N HIS A 272 15.80 -12.09 11.34
CA HIS A 272 16.50 -10.86 11.67
C HIS A 272 15.52 -9.72 11.96
N GLU A 273 15.27 -9.42 13.25
CA GLU A 273 14.51 -8.24 13.68
C GLU A 273 13.04 -8.19 13.18
N SER A 274 12.45 -9.33 12.82
CA SER A 274 11.08 -9.42 12.30
C SER A 274 10.83 -8.52 11.07
N ARG A 275 11.84 -8.36 10.21
CA ARG A 275 11.71 -7.62 8.95
C ARG A 275 10.88 -8.42 7.95
N THR A 276 10.21 -7.72 7.04
CA THR A 276 9.34 -8.36 6.04
C THR A 276 9.95 -8.30 4.65
N PHE A 277 9.83 -9.40 3.90
CA PHE A 277 10.12 -9.44 2.48
C PHE A 277 8.83 -9.67 1.71
N GLY A 278 8.71 -9.03 0.55
CA GLY A 278 7.50 -9.15 -0.26
C GLY A 278 7.70 -8.69 -1.69
N MET A 279 6.59 -8.44 -2.37
CA MET A 279 6.57 -8.17 -3.81
C MET A 279 5.51 -7.17 -4.23
N LEU A 280 5.77 -6.48 -5.33
CA LEU A 280 4.76 -5.78 -6.12
C LEU A 280 4.53 -6.56 -7.41
N ILE A 281 3.31 -7.04 -7.63
CA ILE A 281 2.91 -7.80 -8.82
C ILE A 281 1.91 -6.98 -9.63
N PRO A 282 2.21 -6.64 -10.90
CA PRO A 282 1.24 -6.00 -11.77
C PRO A 282 -0.03 -6.83 -11.93
N TYR A 283 -1.21 -6.18 -11.95
CA TYR A 283 -2.44 -6.89 -12.31
C TYR A 283 -2.34 -7.48 -13.72
N GLY A 284 -2.93 -8.66 -13.90
CA GLY A 284 -2.82 -9.44 -15.14
C GLY A 284 -1.52 -10.23 -15.28
N HIS A 285 -0.45 -9.87 -14.55
CA HIS A 285 0.77 -10.68 -14.52
C HIS A 285 0.70 -11.80 -13.50
N TYR A 286 -0.33 -11.86 -12.65
CA TYR A 286 -0.47 -12.93 -11.66
C TYR A 286 -0.71 -14.32 -12.29
N GLU A 287 -1.23 -14.38 -13.52
CA GLU A 287 -1.40 -15.64 -14.26
C GLU A 287 -0.08 -16.13 -14.87
N ASN A 288 0.92 -15.26 -14.92
CA ASN A 288 2.25 -15.65 -15.35
C ASN A 288 2.77 -16.71 -14.38
N ALA A 289 3.17 -17.85 -14.96
CA ALA A 289 3.67 -18.98 -14.21
C ALA A 289 4.78 -18.59 -13.24
N ALA A 290 5.59 -17.57 -13.57
CA ALA A 290 6.70 -17.05 -12.78
C ALA A 290 6.29 -16.68 -11.34
N TYR A 291 5.10 -16.11 -11.14
CA TYR A 291 4.67 -15.62 -9.82
C TYR A 291 3.95 -16.65 -8.97
N ASN A 292 3.70 -17.87 -9.49
CA ASN A 292 3.01 -19.00 -8.86
C ASN A 292 2.48 -18.70 -7.44
N THR A 293 1.40 -17.92 -7.37
CA THR A 293 1.00 -17.23 -6.14
C THR A 293 0.57 -18.19 -5.05
N SER A 294 0.08 -19.37 -5.40
CA SER A 294 -0.22 -20.44 -4.45
C SER A 294 1.03 -20.93 -3.71
N LYS A 295 2.21 -20.95 -4.35
CA LYS A 295 3.48 -21.29 -3.66
C LYS A 295 3.99 -20.17 -2.77
N LEU A 296 3.69 -18.91 -3.11
CA LEU A 296 4.05 -17.75 -2.30
C LEU A 296 3.11 -17.59 -1.08
N ALA A 297 1.86 -18.03 -1.22
CA ALA A 297 0.79 -17.87 -0.24
C ALA A 297 0.97 -18.64 1.08
N HIS A 298 1.74 -19.73 1.08
CA HIS A 298 1.82 -20.63 2.25
C HIS A 298 2.52 -20.00 3.48
N ARG A 299 3.19 -18.85 3.33
CA ARG A 299 3.83 -18.12 4.42
C ARG A 299 2.92 -16.96 4.87
N ARG A 300 2.27 -17.12 6.03
CA ARG A 300 1.25 -16.22 6.64
C ARG A 300 1.72 -14.82 7.06
N ALA A 301 2.79 -14.29 6.49
CA ALA A 301 3.01 -12.85 6.62
C ALA A 301 1.98 -12.21 5.70
N TYR A 302 0.93 -11.65 6.31
CA TYR A 302 -0.05 -10.81 5.64
C TYR A 302 0.68 -9.71 4.84
N HIS A 303 0.06 -9.01 3.89
CA HIS A 303 0.67 -7.85 3.18
C HIS A 303 2.01 -8.09 2.43
N THR A 304 2.38 -9.33 2.15
CA THR A 304 3.62 -9.65 1.44
C THR A 304 3.52 -9.50 -0.06
N ILE A 305 2.32 -9.66 -0.63
CA ILE A 305 2.10 -9.47 -2.06
C ILE A 305 1.18 -8.26 -2.27
N VAL A 306 1.73 -7.21 -2.83
CA VAL A 306 1.02 -5.99 -3.19
C VAL A 306 0.65 -6.04 -4.66
N MET A 307 -0.64 -5.95 -4.95
CA MET A 307 -1.15 -5.94 -6.32
C MET A 307 -1.06 -4.52 -6.89
N TYR A 308 -0.25 -4.36 -7.93
CA TYR A 308 0.02 -3.09 -8.59
C TYR A 308 -0.96 -2.84 -9.74
N PRO A 309 -1.94 -1.91 -9.65
CA PRO A 309 -2.86 -1.52 -10.73
C PRO A 309 -2.10 -1.19 -12.01
N LEU A 310 -2.48 -1.87 -13.11
CA LEU A 310 -2.08 -1.43 -14.44
C LEU A 310 -3.16 -0.49 -14.97
N TYR A 311 -2.73 0.56 -15.66
CA TYR A 311 -3.65 1.41 -16.42
C TYR A 311 -3.90 0.77 -17.78
N PRO A 312 -5.15 0.68 -18.24
CA PRO A 312 -5.44 0.16 -19.56
C PRO A 312 -4.89 1.12 -20.62
N ARG A 313 -3.66 0.86 -21.09
CA ARG A 313 -3.04 1.60 -22.20
C ARG A 313 -3.58 1.17 -23.56
N ASN A 314 -4.18 0.00 -23.63
CA ASN A 314 -4.70 -0.55 -24.87
C ASN A 314 -6.15 -0.10 -25.11
N LEU A 315 -6.37 0.61 -26.21
CA LEU A 315 -7.68 1.10 -26.66
C LEU A 315 -8.62 -0.04 -27.12
N THR A 316 -8.12 -1.27 -27.24
CA THR A 316 -8.97 -2.45 -27.54
C THR A 316 -9.93 -2.76 -26.39
N ASN A 317 -9.61 -2.30 -25.18
CA ASN A 317 -10.51 -2.42 -24.05
C ASN A 317 -11.55 -1.29 -24.12
N ARG A 318 -12.82 -1.64 -23.89
CA ARG A 318 -13.91 -0.66 -23.65
C ARG A 318 -13.44 0.38 -22.63
N ALA A 319 -14.02 1.58 -22.65
CA ALA A 319 -13.72 2.61 -21.65
C ALA A 319 -13.85 2.01 -20.24
N ARG A 320 -12.72 1.65 -19.64
CA ARG A 320 -12.60 1.03 -18.32
C ARG A 320 -11.69 1.95 -17.53
N THR A 321 -12.12 2.29 -16.33
CA THR A 321 -11.39 3.08 -15.33
C THR A 321 -10.20 2.33 -14.72
N THR A 322 -10.19 1.01 -14.83
CA THR A 322 -9.15 0.12 -14.30
C THR A 322 -8.96 -1.08 -15.23
N THR A 323 -7.83 -1.78 -15.14
CA THR A 323 -7.68 -3.07 -15.84
C THR A 323 -8.54 -4.18 -15.25
N TYR A 324 -9.13 -3.99 -14.06
CA TYR A 324 -9.88 -5.00 -13.33
C TYR A 324 -11.23 -4.50 -12.81
N THR A 325 -12.22 -5.37 -12.78
CA THR A 325 -13.48 -5.24 -12.04
C THR A 325 -13.31 -5.80 -10.63
N ILE A 326 -14.17 -5.40 -9.67
CA ILE A 326 -14.18 -6.05 -8.34
C ILE A 326 -14.38 -7.56 -8.55
N ARG A 327 -15.24 -7.97 -9.48
CA ARG A 327 -15.37 -9.39 -9.86
C ARG A 327 -14.09 -10.07 -10.35
N GLU A 328 -13.24 -9.41 -11.12
CA GLU A 328 -11.95 -9.98 -11.55
C GLU A 328 -11.01 -10.13 -10.35
N LEU A 329 -11.00 -9.16 -9.41
CA LEU A 329 -10.30 -9.30 -8.12
C LEU A 329 -10.89 -10.45 -7.29
N THR A 330 -12.21 -10.57 -7.27
CA THR A 330 -12.97 -11.60 -6.57
C THR A 330 -12.57 -12.99 -7.05
N VAL A 331 -12.65 -13.23 -8.36
CA VAL A 331 -12.24 -14.51 -8.96
C VAL A 331 -10.77 -14.78 -8.72
N TYR A 332 -9.93 -13.73 -8.74
CA TYR A 332 -8.52 -13.81 -8.43
C TYR A 332 -8.28 -14.28 -6.99
N SER A 333 -8.75 -13.54 -5.99
CA SER A 333 -8.59 -13.88 -4.57
C SER A 333 -9.16 -15.27 -4.26
N GLN A 334 -10.30 -15.66 -4.86
CA GLN A 334 -10.87 -17.01 -4.71
C GLN A 334 -9.94 -18.13 -5.22
N LYS A 335 -9.32 -17.97 -6.40
CA LYS A 335 -8.41 -18.99 -6.96
C LYS A 335 -7.22 -19.25 -6.04
N ILE A 336 -6.78 -18.24 -5.29
CA ILE A 336 -5.60 -18.34 -4.44
C ILE A 336 -5.98 -18.71 -2.99
N ASN A 337 -7.16 -18.29 -2.53
CA ASN A 337 -7.74 -18.67 -1.24
C ASN A 337 -8.06 -20.16 -1.11
N GLN A 338 -8.07 -20.92 -2.21
CA GLN A 338 -8.10 -22.40 -2.16
C GLN A 338 -6.85 -23.01 -1.48
N THR A 339 -5.83 -22.19 -1.13
CA THR A 339 -4.55 -22.63 -0.57
C THR A 339 -4.21 -22.07 0.83
N ASP A 340 -5.22 -21.87 1.69
CA ASP A 340 -5.10 -21.17 2.99
C ASP A 340 -4.72 -19.69 2.83
N ARG A 341 -5.75 -18.85 2.62
CA ARG A 341 -5.78 -17.36 2.70
C ARG A 341 -4.42 -16.61 2.56
N PRO A 342 -3.90 -16.44 1.33
CA PRO A 342 -2.94 -15.38 1.06
C PRO A 342 -3.60 -14.01 1.23
N ALA A 343 -3.02 -13.14 2.06
CA ALA A 343 -3.43 -11.75 2.12
C ALA A 343 -2.68 -10.92 1.09
N PHE A 344 -3.38 -10.66 -0.01
CA PHE A 344 -2.98 -9.64 -0.96
C PHE A 344 -3.21 -8.27 -0.34
N CYS A 345 -2.42 -7.30 -0.78
CA CYS A 345 -2.79 -5.91 -0.63
C CYS A 345 -3.29 -5.37 -1.97
N HIS A 346 -4.54 -4.95 -2.01
CA HIS A 346 -5.13 -4.35 -3.20
C HIS A 346 -4.98 -2.82 -3.17
N LEU A 347 -4.26 -2.28 -4.16
CA LEU A 347 -4.10 -0.84 -4.30
C LEU A 347 -5.17 -0.25 -5.22
N ILE A 348 -5.86 0.78 -4.74
CA ILE A 348 -6.90 1.52 -5.49
C ILE A 348 -6.24 2.71 -6.20
N PRO A 349 -6.25 2.77 -7.54
CA PRO A 349 -5.61 3.85 -8.28
C PRO A 349 -6.40 5.15 -8.24
N PHE A 350 -5.71 6.23 -7.91
CA PHE A 350 -6.23 7.60 -7.93
C PHE A 350 -5.86 8.29 -9.24
N VAL A 351 -6.30 7.71 -10.35
CA VAL A 351 -6.21 8.35 -11.65
C VAL A 351 -7.59 8.47 -12.23
N ALA A 352 -7.81 9.55 -12.97
CA ALA A 352 -8.90 9.63 -13.91
C ALA A 352 -8.39 9.25 -15.29
N LEU A 353 -9.14 8.41 -15.99
CA LEU A 353 -8.81 7.99 -17.35
C LEU A 353 -9.64 8.79 -18.35
N THR A 354 -8.97 9.31 -19.38
CA THR A 354 -9.59 10.14 -20.42
C THR A 354 -9.53 9.48 -21.78
N TYR A 355 -10.61 9.64 -22.54
CA TYR A 355 -10.74 9.09 -23.89
C TYR A 355 -11.42 10.08 -24.82
N LYS A 356 -11.23 9.84 -26.12
CA LYS A 356 -12.07 10.39 -27.19
C LYS A 356 -13.07 9.34 -27.63
N ILE A 357 -14.32 9.72 -27.79
CA ILE A 357 -15.45 8.86 -28.12
C ILE A 357 -16.26 9.45 -29.27
N ASN A 358 -17.20 8.68 -29.82
CA ASN A 358 -18.18 9.27 -30.74
C ASN A 358 -19.09 10.22 -29.94
N PRO A 359 -19.29 11.48 -30.36
CA PRO A 359 -20.15 12.43 -29.63
C PRO A 359 -21.57 11.92 -29.38
N ALA A 360 -22.10 11.06 -30.25
CA ALA A 360 -23.39 10.42 -30.05
C ALA A 360 -23.43 9.54 -28.78
N ASP A 361 -22.31 8.93 -28.40
CA ASP A 361 -22.22 8.09 -27.20
C ASP A 361 -22.31 8.90 -25.91
N CYS A 362 -21.83 10.15 -25.90
CA CYS A 362 -21.96 11.05 -24.74
C CYS A 362 -23.44 11.33 -24.40
N SER A 363 -24.31 11.37 -25.40
CA SER A 363 -25.75 11.59 -25.18
C SER A 363 -26.46 10.42 -24.48
N ASN A 364 -25.83 9.24 -24.45
CA ASN A 364 -26.40 8.00 -23.92
C ASN A 364 -25.42 7.25 -22.98
N LEU A 365 -24.63 8.03 -22.23
CA LEU A 365 -23.48 7.56 -21.45
C LEU A 365 -23.82 6.33 -20.59
N SER A 366 -24.92 6.35 -19.82
CA SER A 366 -25.36 5.24 -18.96
C SER A 366 -25.67 3.94 -19.70
N ALA A 367 -26.36 4.01 -20.85
CA ALA A 367 -26.75 2.80 -21.58
C ALA A 367 -25.60 2.22 -22.43
N THR A 368 -24.65 3.07 -22.82
CA THR A 368 -23.57 2.69 -23.73
C THR A 368 -22.22 2.59 -23.06
N LEU A 369 -22.01 3.01 -21.80
CA LEU A 369 -20.67 3.17 -21.25
C LEU A 369 -19.75 1.95 -21.47
N TYR A 370 -20.30 0.77 -21.21
CA TYR A 370 -19.59 -0.51 -21.35
C TYR A 370 -19.49 -1.00 -22.79
N LYS A 371 -20.09 -0.30 -23.73
CA LYS A 371 -20.03 -0.51 -25.18
C LYS A 371 -19.26 0.61 -25.86
N ILE A 372 -18.94 1.71 -25.15
CA ILE A 372 -18.13 2.79 -25.67
C ILE A 372 -16.74 2.21 -25.97
N GLN A 373 -16.41 2.24 -27.24
CA GLN A 373 -15.08 1.93 -27.73
C GLN A 373 -14.30 3.24 -27.82
N PRO A 374 -13.26 3.43 -26.99
CA PRO A 374 -12.38 4.57 -27.12
C PRO A 374 -11.84 4.66 -28.55
N LEU A 375 -11.98 5.81 -29.19
CA LEU A 375 -11.36 6.09 -30.49
C LEU A 375 -9.86 6.33 -30.30
N GLN A 376 -9.52 7.06 -29.25
CA GLN A 376 -8.15 7.31 -28.80
C GLN A 376 -8.15 7.73 -27.32
N HIS A 377 -6.96 7.82 -26.73
CA HIS A 377 -6.79 8.40 -25.41
C HIS A 377 -7.06 9.91 -25.44
N GLY A 378 -7.54 10.46 -24.32
CA GLY A 378 -7.67 11.90 -24.16
C GLY A 378 -6.29 12.60 -24.14
N PRO A 379 -6.25 13.93 -24.32
CA PRO A 379 -5.01 14.68 -24.28
C PRO A 379 -4.32 14.53 -22.90
N PRO A 380 -2.99 14.71 -22.82
CA PRO A 380 -2.29 14.72 -21.54
C PRO A 380 -2.78 15.85 -20.66
N GLY A 381 -2.99 15.57 -19.37
CA GLY A 381 -3.32 16.59 -18.38
C GLY A 381 -2.21 17.64 -18.20
N PRO A 382 -2.55 18.89 -17.85
CA PRO A 382 -1.55 19.95 -17.59
C PRO A 382 -0.57 19.62 -16.44
N LEU A 383 -1.01 18.86 -15.43
CA LEU A 383 -0.24 18.43 -14.27
C LEU A 383 0.37 17.04 -14.49
N THR A 384 -0.43 16.05 -14.87
CA THR A 384 0.04 14.65 -15.05
C THR A 384 0.97 14.48 -16.24
N LYS A 385 0.82 15.34 -17.27
CA LYS A 385 1.59 15.33 -18.52
C LYS A 385 1.60 13.96 -19.22
N THR A 386 0.58 13.14 -18.94
CA THR A 386 0.48 11.77 -19.44
C THR A 386 -0.82 11.60 -20.20
N THR A 387 -0.72 11.19 -21.47
CA THR A 387 -1.88 10.99 -22.36
C THR A 387 -2.86 9.99 -21.75
N GLY A 388 -4.15 10.33 -21.78
CA GLY A 388 -5.22 9.49 -21.23
C GLY A 388 -5.32 9.49 -19.70
N ILE A 389 -4.54 10.30 -18.97
CA ILE A 389 -4.51 10.32 -17.51
C ILE A 389 -4.68 11.75 -16.99
N LEU A 390 -5.60 11.93 -16.05
CA LEU A 390 -5.74 13.12 -15.22
C LEU A 390 -5.64 12.75 -13.73
N SER A 391 -5.19 13.70 -12.93
CA SER A 391 -5.27 13.71 -11.47
C SER A 391 -6.62 14.27 -11.03
N LEU A 392 -7.04 14.01 -9.79
CA LEU A 392 -8.31 14.51 -9.27
C LEU A 392 -8.44 16.04 -9.36
N PRO A 393 -7.41 16.85 -9.00
CA PRO A 393 -7.46 18.30 -9.19
C PRO A 393 -7.72 18.73 -10.65
N GLU A 394 -7.14 18.03 -11.62
CA GLU A 394 -7.40 18.34 -13.05
C GLU A 394 -8.82 17.98 -13.47
N VAL A 395 -9.40 16.92 -12.90
CA VAL A 395 -10.82 16.61 -13.11
C VAL A 395 -11.68 17.72 -12.54
N CYS A 396 -11.40 18.20 -11.33
CA CYS A 396 -12.15 19.28 -10.69
C CYS A 396 -12.08 20.59 -11.49
N ASP A 397 -10.93 20.91 -12.10
CA ASP A 397 -10.78 22.07 -12.98
C ASP A 397 -11.51 21.90 -14.32
N MET A 398 -11.56 20.67 -14.84
CA MET A 398 -12.07 20.37 -16.17
C MET A 398 -13.58 20.15 -16.21
N VAL A 399 -14.12 19.42 -15.24
CA VAL A 399 -15.51 18.97 -15.18
C VAL A 399 -16.35 20.01 -14.45
N ASP A 400 -17.05 20.83 -15.22
CA ASP A 400 -17.98 21.84 -14.72
C ASP A 400 -19.45 21.47 -14.98
N SER A 401 -20.36 22.39 -14.65
CA SER A 401 -21.81 22.22 -14.87
C SER A 401 -22.25 22.07 -16.34
N THR A 402 -21.35 22.33 -17.30
CA THR A 402 -21.61 22.16 -18.74
C THR A 402 -21.26 20.75 -19.23
N TRP A 403 -20.53 19.97 -18.45
CA TRP A 403 -20.30 18.55 -18.71
C TRP A 403 -21.51 17.74 -18.29
N ARG A 404 -21.86 16.73 -19.08
CA ARG A 404 -22.82 15.72 -18.64
C ARG A 404 -22.10 14.79 -17.69
N GLN A 405 -22.60 14.66 -16.48
CA GLN A 405 -22.04 13.79 -15.45
C GLN A 405 -23.03 12.67 -15.13
N GLU A 406 -22.52 11.45 -14.98
CA GLU A 406 -23.29 10.30 -14.55
C GLU A 406 -22.46 9.47 -13.56
N SER A 407 -23.06 9.16 -12.41
CA SER A 407 -22.52 8.18 -11.48
C SER A 407 -22.98 6.79 -11.92
N ILE A 408 -22.04 5.86 -11.97
CA ILE A 408 -22.36 4.46 -12.22
C ILE A 408 -22.14 3.71 -10.91
N THR A 409 -23.24 3.36 -10.27
CA THR A 409 -23.24 2.47 -9.12
C THR A 409 -23.00 1.05 -9.59
N ALA A 410 -22.25 0.29 -8.79
CA ALA A 410 -22.00 -1.13 -8.96
C ALA A 410 -23.31 -1.86 -9.28
N ASP A 411 -23.39 -2.49 -10.46
CA ASP A 411 -24.48 -3.42 -10.72
C ASP A 411 -24.18 -4.69 -9.93
N GLY A 412 -25.00 -5.00 -8.92
CA GLY A 412 -24.77 -6.13 -8.01
C GLY A 412 -24.55 -7.49 -8.67
N ALA A 413 -24.86 -7.64 -9.97
CA ALA A 413 -24.58 -8.85 -10.74
C ALA A 413 -23.14 -8.94 -11.29
N ASN A 414 -22.43 -7.82 -11.49
CA ASN A 414 -21.08 -7.83 -12.04
C ASN A 414 -20.00 -7.26 -11.11
N LEU A 415 -20.34 -6.85 -9.88
CA LEU A 415 -19.41 -6.29 -8.89
C LEU A 415 -18.44 -5.34 -9.58
N ARG A 416 -18.97 -4.26 -10.13
CA ARG A 416 -18.16 -3.24 -10.78
C ARG A 416 -17.83 -2.17 -9.78
N PRO A 417 -16.62 -1.59 -9.82
CA PRO A 417 -16.35 -0.49 -8.93
C PRO A 417 -17.21 0.72 -9.31
N ASN A 418 -17.64 1.48 -8.30
CA ASN A 418 -18.28 2.78 -8.42
C ASN A 418 -17.30 3.76 -9.05
N TYR A 419 -17.79 4.48 -10.05
CA TYR A 419 -17.08 5.56 -10.73
C TYR A 419 -18.06 6.63 -11.18
N HIS A 420 -17.54 7.85 -11.24
CA HIS A 420 -18.14 8.92 -12.01
C HIS A 420 -17.59 8.94 -13.43
N PHE A 421 -18.48 9.27 -14.36
CA PHE A 421 -18.12 9.59 -15.73
C PHE A 421 -18.63 10.98 -16.05
N ALA A 422 -17.82 11.76 -16.75
CA ALA A 422 -18.26 13.01 -17.34
C ALA A 422 -17.90 13.04 -18.82
N CYS A 423 -18.79 13.59 -19.65
CA CYS A 423 -18.51 13.77 -21.07
C CYS A 423 -18.98 15.13 -21.61
N LYS A 424 -18.27 15.62 -22.63
CA LYS A 424 -18.58 16.85 -23.37
C LYS A 424 -18.12 16.73 -24.82
N GLY A 425 -19.07 16.58 -25.73
CA GLY A 425 -18.75 16.31 -27.14
C GLY A 425 -18.07 14.96 -27.29
N GLU A 426 -16.84 14.95 -27.82
CA GLU A 426 -16.03 13.74 -27.98
C GLU A 426 -15.19 13.40 -26.74
N ASP A 427 -15.08 14.29 -25.76
CA ASP A 427 -14.27 14.05 -24.57
C ASP A 427 -15.07 13.28 -23.52
N VAL A 428 -14.46 12.25 -22.95
CA VAL A 428 -14.96 11.54 -21.77
C VAL A 428 -13.84 11.40 -20.74
N VAL A 429 -14.19 11.58 -19.48
CA VAL A 429 -13.35 11.31 -18.33
C VAL A 429 -14.07 10.36 -17.39
N ALA A 430 -13.32 9.42 -16.85
CA ALA A 430 -13.79 8.45 -15.89
C ALA A 430 -12.92 8.55 -14.64
N TYR A 431 -13.52 8.83 -13.49
CA TYR A 431 -12.82 9.21 -12.27
C TYR A 431 -13.51 8.66 -11.02
N THR A 432 -12.82 8.74 -9.89
CA THR A 432 -13.28 8.23 -8.59
C THR A 432 -13.30 9.38 -7.60
N THR A 433 -14.42 9.55 -6.90
CA THR A 433 -14.54 10.48 -5.75
C THR A 433 -14.17 9.78 -4.44
N GLY A 434 -14.14 10.52 -3.33
CA GLY A 434 -13.97 9.91 -2.01
C GLY A 434 -15.05 8.86 -1.72
N ASP A 435 -16.31 9.15 -2.04
CA ASP A 435 -17.45 8.26 -1.80
C ASP A 435 -17.40 7.00 -2.69
N ASP A 436 -17.02 7.15 -3.96
CA ASP A 436 -16.82 5.99 -4.84
C ASP A 436 -15.74 5.05 -4.30
N ALA A 437 -14.61 5.60 -3.85
CA ALA A 437 -13.52 4.81 -3.32
C ALA A 437 -13.89 4.08 -2.03
N LEU A 438 -14.66 4.76 -1.16
CA LEU A 438 -15.27 4.21 0.03
C LEU A 438 -16.17 3.01 -0.31
N ASP A 439 -17.14 3.19 -1.19
CA ASP A 439 -18.06 2.13 -1.58
C ASP A 439 -17.33 0.94 -2.24
N ASN A 440 -16.30 1.22 -3.03
CA ASN A 440 -15.46 0.19 -3.65
C ASN A 440 -14.76 -0.69 -2.62
N VAL A 441 -14.26 -0.08 -1.54
CA VAL A 441 -13.61 -0.81 -0.44
C VAL A 441 -14.63 -1.61 0.33
N ILE A 442 -15.80 -1.04 0.65
CA ILE A 442 -16.89 -1.77 1.32
C ILE A 442 -17.32 -2.98 0.49
N ALA A 443 -17.48 -2.81 -0.83
CA ALA A 443 -17.85 -3.91 -1.73
C ALA A 443 -16.77 -4.99 -1.82
N LEU A 444 -15.48 -4.60 -1.77
CA LEU A 444 -14.37 -5.56 -1.72
C LEU A 444 -14.31 -6.31 -0.39
N ASP A 445 -14.47 -5.58 0.72
CA ASP A 445 -14.40 -6.13 2.07
C ASP A 445 -15.52 -7.14 2.33
N ALA A 446 -16.76 -6.77 2.01
CA ALA A 446 -17.95 -7.61 2.21
C ALA A 446 -17.84 -8.98 1.50
N GLU A 447 -17.10 -9.05 0.41
CA GLU A 447 -16.95 -10.26 -0.39
C GLU A 447 -15.71 -11.10 0.01
N TYR A 448 -14.66 -10.49 0.59
CA TYR A 448 -13.34 -11.13 0.67
C TYR A 448 -12.64 -11.15 2.02
N LEU A 449 -13.06 -10.37 3.01
CA LEU A 449 -12.30 -10.20 4.27
C LEU A 449 -10.81 -9.90 3.97
N GLU A 450 -10.52 -9.08 2.96
CA GLU A 450 -9.13 -8.71 2.68
C GLU A 450 -8.59 -7.91 3.85
N GLU A 451 -7.52 -8.38 4.48
CA GLU A 451 -6.96 -7.69 5.64
C GLU A 451 -6.21 -6.42 5.26
N VAL A 452 -5.95 -6.17 3.96
CA VAL A 452 -5.07 -5.06 3.54
C VAL A 452 -5.56 -4.40 2.26
N PHE A 453 -5.94 -3.14 2.37
CA PHE A 453 -6.19 -2.25 1.24
C PHE A 453 -5.11 -1.20 1.13
N GLY A 454 -5.07 -0.49 0.02
CA GLY A 454 -4.20 0.66 -0.12
C GLY A 454 -4.60 1.53 -1.28
N VAL A 455 -3.82 2.57 -1.49
CA VAL A 455 -4.03 3.54 -2.57
C VAL A 455 -2.84 3.55 -3.49
N MET A 456 -3.06 4.00 -4.72
CA MET A 456 -2.02 4.18 -5.70
C MET A 456 -2.08 5.62 -6.21
N ASN A 457 -0.90 6.24 -6.28
CA ASN A 457 -0.71 7.65 -6.61
C ASN A 457 -1.42 8.63 -5.68
N PRO A 458 -1.13 8.63 -4.37
CA PRO A 458 -1.69 9.64 -3.47
C PRO A 458 -1.35 11.08 -3.91
N GLU A 459 -0.29 11.29 -4.70
CA GLU A 459 0.03 12.59 -5.32
C GLU A 459 -1.04 13.10 -6.31
N TYR A 460 -1.88 12.22 -6.84
CA TYR A 460 -2.96 12.56 -7.77
C TYR A 460 -4.31 12.76 -7.06
N ASP A 461 -4.38 12.50 -5.76
CA ASP A 461 -5.50 12.92 -4.93
C ASP A 461 -5.49 14.46 -4.79
N ASP A 462 -6.58 15.03 -4.26
CA ASP A 462 -6.67 16.46 -3.96
C ASP A 462 -5.95 16.79 -2.64
N PHE A 463 -4.64 16.55 -2.59
CA PHE A 463 -3.78 16.97 -1.49
C PHE A 463 -3.80 18.49 -1.22
N PRO A 464 -4.04 19.38 -2.20
CA PRO A 464 -4.20 20.81 -1.93
C PRO A 464 -5.54 21.17 -1.29
N GLY A 465 -6.58 20.36 -1.46
CA GLY A 465 -7.93 20.62 -0.95
C GLY A 465 -8.67 21.68 -1.77
N ILE A 466 -8.50 21.67 -3.10
CA ILE A 466 -9.09 22.65 -4.03
C ILE A 466 -10.36 22.16 -4.71
N CYS A 467 -10.60 20.84 -4.75
CA CYS A 467 -11.83 20.30 -5.28
C CYS A 467 -13.04 20.75 -4.45
N PRO A 468 -14.21 20.92 -5.08
CA PRO A 468 -15.43 21.22 -4.34
C PRO A 468 -15.83 20.04 -3.44
N SER A 469 -16.66 20.33 -2.43
CA SER A 469 -16.93 19.40 -1.31
C SER A 469 -17.66 18.12 -1.71
N ASP A 470 -18.30 18.10 -2.88
CA ASP A 470 -18.91 16.93 -3.49
C ASP A 470 -17.90 15.87 -3.96
N PHE A 471 -16.61 16.22 -4.04
CA PHE A 471 -15.52 15.25 -4.26
C PHE A 471 -15.02 14.59 -2.96
N GLY A 472 -15.43 15.11 -1.80
CA GLY A 472 -15.04 14.61 -0.47
C GLY A 472 -14.41 15.70 0.42
N PRO A 473 -13.80 15.29 1.55
CA PRO A 473 -13.16 16.23 2.47
C PRO A 473 -11.90 16.86 1.86
N LYS A 474 -11.61 18.11 2.19
CA LYS A 474 -10.40 18.79 1.72
C LYS A 474 -9.12 18.08 2.17
N GLY A 475 -8.14 18.01 1.27
CA GLY A 475 -6.83 17.43 1.55
C GLY A 475 -6.91 15.90 1.60
N PHE A 476 -6.57 15.26 0.48
CA PHE A 476 -6.64 13.82 0.29
C PHE A 476 -8.05 13.21 0.50
N PRO A 477 -9.10 13.71 -0.18
CA PRO A 477 -10.45 13.18 -0.03
C PRO A 477 -10.51 11.66 -0.19
N THR A 478 -9.85 11.12 -1.21
CA THR A 478 -9.95 9.69 -1.53
C THR A 478 -9.15 8.82 -0.55
N VAL A 479 -7.92 9.23 -0.16
CA VAL A 479 -7.17 8.53 0.90
C VAL A 479 -8.00 8.49 2.19
N ARG A 480 -8.58 9.63 2.58
CA ARG A 480 -9.31 9.78 3.84
C ARG A 480 -10.57 8.93 3.87
N SER A 481 -11.34 8.93 2.80
CA SER A 481 -12.58 8.14 2.71
C SER A 481 -12.31 6.64 2.87
N ILE A 482 -11.25 6.10 2.24
CA ILE A 482 -10.91 4.69 2.41
C ILE A 482 -10.42 4.40 3.83
N PHE A 483 -9.55 5.25 4.37
CA PHE A 483 -8.99 5.04 5.71
C PHE A 483 -10.08 5.06 6.80
N GLN A 484 -11.13 5.87 6.64
CA GLN A 484 -12.27 5.90 7.56
C GLN A 484 -13.00 4.55 7.65
N VAL A 485 -13.14 3.81 6.54
CA VAL A 485 -13.73 2.45 6.57
C VAL A 485 -12.91 1.52 7.42
N ILE A 486 -11.60 1.56 7.24
CA ILE A 486 -10.65 0.63 7.86
C ILE A 486 -10.64 0.78 9.39
N ILE A 487 -10.99 1.95 9.90
CA ILE A 487 -11.09 2.23 11.34
C ILE A 487 -12.48 1.92 11.90
N HIS A 488 -13.54 2.06 11.10
CA HIS A 488 -14.92 1.99 11.57
C HIS A 488 -15.67 0.69 11.21
N GLY A 489 -15.14 -0.10 10.28
CA GLY A 489 -15.57 -1.48 10.02
C GLY A 489 -15.02 -2.42 11.08
#